data_AF-A0A6H5J458-F1
#
_entry.id   AF-A0A6H5J458-F1
#
_cell.length_a   1.000
_cell.length_b   1.000
_cell.length_c   1.000
_cell.angle_alpha   90.00
_cell.angle_beta   90.00
_cell.angle_gamma   90.00
#
_symmetry.space_group_name_H-M   'P 1'
#
loop_
_entity.id
_entity.type
_entity.pdbx_description
1 polymer ?
#
loop_
_entity_poly.entity_id
_entity_poly.type
_entity_poly.pdbx_seq_one_letter_code
_entity_poly.pdbx_strand_id
1 'polypeptide(L)'
;MTSEWENLDVSVVAAELEGLRRQIEEMKRQQSTNEGKPRDNRDIGELVRRWKIQFDGFGQMSVESFIERVEECGFLAGLTDRDLLLGLSETLTGTAAKWYRSNRYSFRTWDDFCKAARRMFGIDRYGHQQLLEQIKKRTQGPDERVAEYIICIQSVFNKLRPELDVQTQLDYLHGGMLPDLQKMVCKRFLRSIDDLLEEAVEAENTIRKANQYRAPTSDENTWPELRYKPGKSEDTSYRLASMSSPKDEESTIRQAQIEATRLLDDSIKELQSRVTSLEEKPSEKNETKVLQQISKSITKLQRHSFNQSGKPGWQKRQETRKNKQQRTNALSTQKRKATS
;
A
#
# COMPACT_ATOMS: atom_id res chain seq x y z
N MET A 1 22.03 -22.47 -22.53
CA MET A 1 21.08 -21.48 -23.09
C MET A 1 21.31 -20.14 -22.41
N THR A 2 22.47 -19.54 -22.69
CA THR A 2 22.91 -18.27 -22.11
C THR A 2 23.75 -17.58 -23.18
N SER A 3 23.12 -16.80 -24.05
CA SER A 3 23.78 -15.76 -24.86
C SER A 3 22.85 -15.22 -25.95
N GLU A 4 21.79 -14.50 -25.56
CA GLU A 4 21.06 -13.61 -26.49
C GLU A 4 21.36 -12.12 -26.24
N TRP A 5 22.40 -11.82 -25.45
CA TRP A 5 22.77 -10.44 -25.09
C TRP A 5 24.23 -10.05 -25.38
N GLU A 6 25.01 -10.90 -26.09
CA GLU A 6 26.44 -10.64 -26.32
C GLU A 6 26.78 -9.92 -27.64
N ASN A 7 25.78 -9.47 -28.42
CA ASN A 7 26.04 -8.71 -29.65
C ASN A 7 25.18 -7.44 -29.76
N LEU A 8 25.05 -6.68 -28.67
CA LEU A 8 24.76 -5.25 -28.81
C LEU A 8 26.10 -4.53 -28.97
N ASP A 9 26.43 -4.20 -30.21
CA ASP A 9 27.61 -3.42 -30.57
C ASP A 9 27.60 -2.11 -29.78
N VAL A 10 28.56 -1.98 -28.84
CA VAL A 10 28.69 -0.84 -27.93
C VAL A 10 28.78 0.48 -28.71
N SER A 11 29.27 0.43 -29.96
CA SER A 11 29.33 1.58 -30.85
C SER A 11 27.94 2.07 -31.30
N VAL A 12 26.97 1.18 -31.46
CA VAL A 12 25.58 1.51 -31.87
C VAL A 12 24.84 2.17 -30.72
N VAL A 13 24.95 1.63 -29.51
CA VAL A 13 24.34 2.23 -28.30
C VAL A 13 24.97 3.59 -27.98
N ALA A 14 26.29 3.73 -28.16
CA ALA A 14 26.98 5.00 -28.01
C ALA A 14 26.51 6.05 -29.05
N ALA A 15 26.32 5.64 -30.30
CA ALA A 15 25.81 6.51 -31.36
C ALA A 15 24.37 6.96 -31.10
N GLU A 16 23.50 6.08 -30.61
CA GLU A 16 22.13 6.42 -30.22
C GLU A 16 22.09 7.37 -29.01
N LEU A 17 22.96 7.16 -28.01
CA LEU A 17 23.11 8.07 -26.87
C LEU A 17 23.63 9.45 -27.27
N GLU A 18 24.56 9.53 -28.21
CA GLU A 18 25.00 10.80 -28.79
C GLU A 18 23.90 11.48 -29.60
N GLY A 19 23.11 10.70 -30.36
CA GLY A 19 21.94 11.19 -31.08
C GLY A 19 20.90 11.81 -30.14
N LEU A 20 20.58 11.13 -29.04
CA LEU A 20 19.68 11.62 -27.99
C LEU A 20 20.26 12.85 -27.29
N ARG A 21 21.56 12.87 -26.97
CA ARG A 21 22.22 14.04 -26.38
C ARG A 21 22.18 15.25 -27.31
N ARG A 22 22.38 15.05 -28.61
CA ARG A 22 22.23 16.12 -29.63
C ARG A 22 20.79 16.59 -29.74
N GLN A 23 19.79 15.70 -29.72
CA GLN A 23 18.39 16.10 -29.69
C GLN A 23 18.02 16.89 -28.42
N ILE A 24 18.55 16.50 -27.26
CA ILE A 24 18.34 17.25 -26.00
C ILE A 24 19.00 18.63 -26.06
N GLU A 25 20.22 18.73 -26.58
CA GLU A 25 20.87 20.03 -26.78
C GLU A 25 20.20 20.88 -27.86
N GLU A 26 19.68 20.28 -28.92
CA GLU A 26 18.87 20.97 -29.94
C GLU A 26 17.55 21.46 -29.34
N MET A 27 16.87 20.68 -28.49
CA MET A 27 15.66 21.11 -27.78
C MET A 27 15.95 22.26 -26.80
N LYS A 28 17.05 22.21 -26.06
CA LYS A 28 17.49 23.31 -25.18
C LYS A 28 17.90 24.55 -25.97
N ARG A 29 18.57 24.37 -27.10
CA ARG A 29 18.95 25.44 -28.01
C ARG A 29 17.71 26.07 -28.66
N GLN A 30 16.71 25.29 -29.03
CA GLN A 30 15.42 25.78 -29.52
C GLN A 30 14.66 26.57 -28.44
N GLN A 31 14.73 26.14 -27.16
CA GLN A 31 14.23 26.92 -26.02
C GLN A 31 14.98 28.24 -25.83
N SER A 32 16.32 28.26 -25.99
CA SER A 32 17.15 29.48 -25.89
C SER A 32 17.00 30.42 -27.10
N THR A 33 16.82 29.91 -28.32
CA THR A 33 16.57 30.75 -29.51
C THR A 33 15.20 31.43 -29.51
N ASN A 34 14.29 31.04 -28.61
CA ASN A 34 13.01 31.72 -28.41
C ASN A 34 13.17 33.06 -27.65
N GLU A 35 14.37 33.41 -27.18
CA GLU A 35 14.70 34.72 -26.60
C GLU A 35 14.69 35.88 -27.62
N GLY A 36 14.62 35.58 -28.93
CA GLY A 36 14.66 36.57 -30.02
C GLY A 36 13.31 36.85 -30.71
N LYS A 37 12.21 36.23 -30.30
CA LYS A 37 10.88 36.57 -30.86
C LYS A 37 10.48 37.95 -30.31
N PRO A 38 9.88 38.86 -31.11
CA PRO A 38 9.38 40.12 -30.57
C PRO A 38 8.46 39.78 -29.41
N ARG A 39 8.74 40.33 -28.21
CA ARG A 39 7.83 40.22 -27.08
C ARG A 39 6.50 40.76 -27.56
N ASP A 40 5.56 39.85 -27.84
CA ASP A 40 4.16 40.21 -27.83
C ASP A 40 3.97 41.01 -26.55
N ASN A 41 3.53 42.26 -26.66
CA ASN A 41 3.53 43.26 -25.58
C ASN A 41 2.44 42.90 -24.55
N ARG A 42 2.46 41.65 -24.09
CA ARG A 42 1.57 41.08 -23.10
C ARG A 42 1.99 41.71 -21.77
N ASP A 43 1.10 42.53 -21.22
CA ASP A 43 1.25 43.02 -19.86
C ASP A 43 1.18 41.81 -18.92
N ILE A 44 2.35 41.34 -18.49
CA ILE A 44 2.51 40.23 -17.55
C ILE A 44 1.70 40.53 -16.29
N GLY A 45 1.69 41.78 -15.83
CA GLY A 45 0.92 42.21 -14.67
C GLY A 45 -0.59 42.04 -14.89
N GLU A 46 -1.11 42.44 -16.06
CA GLU A 46 -2.54 42.26 -16.37
C GLU A 46 -2.93 40.79 -16.46
N LEU A 47 -2.08 39.97 -17.09
CA LEU A 47 -2.29 38.54 -17.24
C LEU A 47 -2.31 37.85 -15.86
N VAL A 48 -1.35 38.18 -15.00
CA VAL A 48 -1.24 37.60 -13.65
C VAL A 48 -2.39 38.06 -12.75
N ARG A 49 -2.80 39.34 -12.82
CA ARG A 49 -3.99 39.85 -12.11
C ARG A 49 -5.26 39.07 -12.48
N ARG A 50 -5.39 38.62 -13.72
CA ARG A 50 -6.53 37.83 -14.21
C ARG A 50 -6.64 36.45 -13.58
N TRP A 51 -5.53 35.88 -13.11
CA TRP A 51 -5.53 34.59 -12.42
C TRP A 51 -6.23 34.65 -11.06
N LYS A 52 -6.38 35.85 -10.47
CA LYS A 52 -6.99 36.07 -9.14
C LYS A 52 -6.34 35.23 -8.04
N ILE A 53 -5.06 34.89 -8.20
CA ILE A 53 -4.27 34.20 -7.18
C ILE A 53 -3.77 35.25 -6.21
N GLN A 54 -4.03 35.05 -4.92
CA GLN A 54 -3.61 35.97 -3.86
C GLN A 54 -3.05 35.15 -2.69
N PHE A 55 -1.83 35.49 -2.26
CA PHE A 55 -1.15 34.85 -1.15
C PHE A 55 -0.68 35.89 -0.13
N ASP A 56 -1.16 35.77 1.10
CA ASP A 56 -0.90 36.69 2.21
C ASP A 56 0.21 36.21 3.16
N GLY A 57 0.60 34.94 3.06
CA GLY A 57 1.65 34.27 3.84
C GLY A 57 1.13 33.31 4.91
N PHE A 58 0.01 33.62 5.56
CA PHE A 58 -0.50 32.89 6.74
C PHE A 58 -2.01 32.63 6.70
N GLY A 59 -2.66 32.91 5.57
CA GLY A 59 -4.08 32.72 5.37
C GLY A 59 -4.44 31.27 5.01
N GLN A 60 -5.52 31.12 4.25
CA GLN A 60 -6.11 29.83 3.91
C GLN A 60 -5.30 29.04 2.88
N MET A 61 -4.57 29.74 1.99
CA MET A 61 -3.76 29.12 0.96
C MET A 61 -2.38 28.79 1.50
N SER A 62 -1.98 27.52 1.43
CA SER A 62 -0.61 27.13 1.79
C SER A 62 0.39 27.62 0.75
N VAL A 63 1.66 27.78 1.15
CA VAL A 63 2.73 28.17 0.23
C VAL A 63 2.90 27.19 -0.94
N GLU A 64 2.74 25.89 -0.70
CA GLU A 64 2.83 24.88 -1.77
C GLU A 64 1.69 25.02 -2.77
N SER A 65 0.44 25.19 -2.31
CA SER A 65 -0.70 25.40 -3.20
C SER A 65 -0.61 26.73 -3.96
N PHE A 66 -0.01 27.76 -3.36
CA PHE A 66 0.28 29.01 -4.06
C PHE A 66 1.29 28.81 -5.20
N ILE A 67 2.43 28.16 -4.91
CA ILE A 67 3.48 27.90 -5.90
C ILE A 67 2.93 27.06 -7.06
N GLU A 68 2.25 25.94 -6.74
CA GLU A 68 1.63 25.05 -7.72
C GLU A 68 0.68 25.82 -8.65
N ARG A 69 -0.20 26.65 -8.09
CA ARG A 69 -1.16 27.42 -8.88
C ARG A 69 -0.50 28.46 -9.80
N VAL A 70 0.56 29.10 -9.33
CA VAL A 70 1.32 30.07 -10.15
C VAL A 70 2.06 29.36 -11.29
N GLU A 71 2.64 28.20 -11.02
CA GLU A 71 3.34 27.38 -12.01
C GLU A 71 2.37 26.85 -13.08
N GLU A 72 1.21 26.32 -12.69
CA GLU A 72 0.15 25.88 -13.61
C GLU A 72 -0.31 27.01 -14.54
N CYS A 73 -0.62 28.18 -13.96
CA CYS A 73 -1.08 29.34 -14.73
C CYS A 73 0.03 29.89 -15.63
N GLY A 74 1.28 29.89 -15.15
CA GLY A 74 2.46 30.26 -15.93
C GLY A 74 2.68 29.37 -17.14
N PHE A 75 2.63 28.05 -16.91
CA PHE A 75 2.77 27.05 -17.95
C PHE A 75 1.70 27.21 -19.04
N LEU A 76 0.42 27.36 -18.65
CA LEU A 76 -0.68 27.57 -19.59
C LEU A 76 -0.56 28.88 -20.38
N ALA A 77 0.03 29.92 -19.78
CA ALA A 77 0.26 31.21 -20.43
C ALA A 77 1.55 31.26 -21.28
N GLY A 78 2.37 30.22 -21.22
CA GLY A 78 3.68 30.17 -21.86
C GLY A 78 4.67 31.18 -21.28
N LEU A 79 4.60 31.43 -19.97
CA LEU A 79 5.50 32.33 -19.26
C LEU A 79 6.79 31.61 -18.85
N THR A 80 7.90 32.35 -18.86
CA THR A 80 9.18 31.87 -18.33
C THR A 80 9.27 32.09 -16.81
N ASP A 81 10.18 31.39 -16.14
CA ASP A 81 10.49 31.60 -14.72
C ASP A 81 10.78 33.07 -14.38
N ARG A 82 11.41 33.79 -15.31
CA ARG A 82 11.69 35.22 -15.16
C ARG A 82 10.41 36.04 -15.20
N ASP A 83 9.47 35.69 -16.07
CA ASP A 83 8.18 36.37 -16.17
C ASP A 83 7.34 36.11 -14.92
N LEU A 84 7.38 34.89 -14.36
CA LEU A 84 6.75 34.56 -13.08
C LEU A 84 7.28 35.44 -11.95
N LEU A 85 8.61 35.59 -11.85
CA LEU A 85 9.23 36.46 -10.85
C LEU A 85 8.80 37.92 -10.97
N LEU A 86 8.62 38.43 -12.20
CA LEU A 86 8.13 39.79 -12.45
C LEU A 86 6.66 39.95 -12.05
N GLY A 87 5.86 38.90 -12.23
CA GLY A 87 4.44 38.87 -11.87
C GLY A 87 4.14 38.73 -10.37
N LEU A 88 5.11 38.30 -9.55
CA LEU A 88 4.90 38.02 -8.12
C LEU A 88 4.32 39.19 -7.33
N SER A 89 4.64 40.43 -7.69
CA SER A 89 4.10 41.60 -6.98
C SER A 89 2.58 41.72 -7.06
N GLU A 90 1.97 41.12 -8.08
CA GLU A 90 0.52 41.14 -8.31
C GLU A 90 -0.23 40.00 -7.58
N THR A 91 0.48 38.92 -7.23
CA THR A 91 -0.10 37.75 -6.55
C THR A 91 0.10 37.78 -5.04
N LEU A 92 1.05 38.58 -4.54
CA LEU A 92 1.39 38.65 -3.13
C LEU A 92 0.66 39.80 -2.44
N THR A 93 0.07 39.52 -1.28
CA THR A 93 -0.61 40.52 -0.43
C THR A 93 -0.12 40.47 1.01
N GLY A 94 -0.60 41.40 1.83
CA GLY A 94 -0.38 41.37 3.28
C GLY A 94 1.09 41.25 3.68
N THR A 95 1.38 40.25 4.53
CA THR A 95 2.73 40.00 5.06
C THR A 95 3.66 39.44 4.00
N ALA A 96 3.18 38.55 3.13
CA ALA A 96 3.98 38.00 2.04
C ALA A 96 4.47 39.08 1.06
N ALA A 97 3.63 40.07 0.74
CA ALA A 97 4.04 41.20 -0.09
C ALA A 97 5.16 42.05 0.55
N LYS A 98 5.06 42.32 1.86
CA LYS A 98 6.09 43.05 2.61
C LYS A 98 7.41 42.29 2.61
N TRP A 99 7.35 41.00 2.93
CA TRP A 99 8.52 40.11 2.90
C TRP A 99 9.17 40.08 1.51
N TYR A 100 8.38 39.87 0.45
CA TYR A 100 8.91 39.86 -0.91
C TYR A 100 9.60 41.17 -1.28
N ARG A 101 9.02 42.32 -0.96
CA ARG A 101 9.63 43.63 -1.25
C ARG A 101 11.00 43.82 -0.58
N SER A 102 11.15 43.34 0.65
CA SER A 102 12.43 43.39 1.39
C SER A 102 13.49 42.46 0.80
N ASN A 103 13.07 41.34 0.23
CA ASN A 103 13.96 40.28 -0.26
C ASN A 103 14.04 40.20 -1.80
N ARG A 104 13.35 41.08 -2.53
CA ARG A 104 13.16 40.95 -4.00
C ARG A 104 14.46 40.84 -4.78
N TYR A 105 15.53 41.48 -4.30
CA TYR A 105 16.83 41.46 -4.97
C TYR A 105 17.65 40.19 -4.68
N SER A 106 17.24 39.35 -3.72
CA SER A 106 17.91 38.07 -3.45
C SER A 106 17.45 36.93 -4.35
N PHE A 107 16.30 37.07 -5.02
CA PHE A 107 15.74 36.03 -5.90
C PHE A 107 16.26 36.24 -7.33
N ARG A 108 17.10 35.32 -7.82
CA ARG A 108 17.62 35.35 -9.20
C ARG A 108 16.83 34.42 -10.11
N THR A 109 16.33 33.32 -9.55
CA THR A 109 15.55 32.29 -10.23
C THR A 109 14.21 32.07 -9.52
N TRP A 110 13.25 31.48 -10.23
CA TRP A 110 11.98 31.08 -9.62
C TRP A 110 12.21 30.12 -8.45
N ASP A 111 13.16 29.18 -8.59
CA ASP A 111 13.55 28.24 -7.55
C ASP A 111 14.11 28.93 -6.28
N ASP A 112 14.88 30.02 -6.41
CA ASP A 112 15.35 30.81 -5.25
C ASP A 112 14.16 31.35 -4.44
N PHE A 113 13.16 31.87 -5.14
CA PHE A 113 11.94 32.36 -4.52
C PHE A 113 11.19 31.21 -3.84
N CYS A 114 10.96 30.08 -4.51
CA CYS A 114 10.26 28.93 -3.95
C CYS A 114 10.95 28.41 -2.68
N LYS A 115 12.28 28.28 -2.69
CA LYS A 115 13.05 27.86 -1.50
C LYS A 115 12.91 28.85 -0.35
N ALA A 116 12.99 30.15 -0.62
CA ALA A 116 12.86 31.18 0.40
C ALA A 116 11.42 31.27 0.95
N ALA A 117 10.41 31.15 0.08
CA ALA A 117 9.00 31.16 0.45
C ALA A 117 8.66 29.95 1.34
N ARG A 118 9.12 28.75 0.96
CA ARG A 118 8.96 27.54 1.79
C ARG A 118 9.63 27.66 3.14
N ARG A 119 10.79 28.32 3.22
CA ARG A 119 11.46 28.56 4.52
C ARG A 119 10.66 29.50 5.43
N MET A 120 9.99 30.50 4.86
CA MET A 120 9.31 31.56 5.62
C MET A 120 7.85 31.26 5.94
N PHE A 121 7.14 30.62 5.00
CA PHE A 121 5.70 30.36 5.09
C PHE A 121 5.35 28.87 4.98
N GLY A 122 6.36 28.00 4.87
CA GLY A 122 6.15 26.56 4.90
C GLY A 122 5.79 26.06 6.29
N ILE A 123 5.32 24.83 6.33
CA ILE A 123 5.02 24.13 7.58
C ILE A 123 6.33 23.86 8.31
N ASP A 124 6.43 24.30 9.57
CA ASP A 124 7.59 24.04 10.41
C ASP A 124 7.66 22.56 10.82
N ARG A 125 8.72 22.18 11.55
CA ARG A 125 8.90 20.79 12.00
C ARG A 125 7.73 20.30 12.86
N TYR A 126 7.18 21.17 13.69
CA TYR A 126 6.09 20.80 14.61
C TYR A 126 4.78 20.61 13.85
N GLY A 127 4.42 21.55 12.97
CA GLY A 127 3.27 21.45 12.08
C GLY A 127 3.38 20.24 11.15
N HIS A 128 4.58 19.89 10.69
CA HIS A 128 4.80 18.69 9.89
C HIS A 128 4.44 17.43 10.68
N GLN A 129 4.88 17.33 11.95
CA GLN A 129 4.52 16.22 12.83
C GLN A 129 3.02 16.18 13.10
N GLN A 130 2.39 17.32 13.39
CA GLN A 130 0.95 17.39 13.60
C GLN A 130 0.17 16.94 12.36
N LEU A 131 0.60 17.35 11.16
CA LEU A 131 -0.06 16.96 9.92
C LEU A 131 0.07 15.45 9.69
N LEU A 132 1.24 14.86 9.95
CA LEU A 132 1.42 13.41 9.91
C LEU A 132 0.52 12.67 10.91
N GLU A 133 0.34 13.21 12.12
CA GLU A 133 -0.60 12.64 13.09
C GLU A 133 -2.05 12.74 12.62
N GLN A 134 -2.44 13.85 11.98
CA GLN A 134 -3.77 14.02 11.42
C GLN A 134 -4.02 13.03 10.28
N ILE A 135 -3.06 12.85 9.37
CA ILE A 135 -3.11 11.85 8.31
C ILE A 135 -3.30 10.45 8.91
N LYS A 136 -2.51 10.09 9.93
CA LYS A 136 -2.61 8.78 10.59
C LYS A 136 -3.98 8.53 11.24
N LYS A 137 -4.61 9.58 11.76
CA LYS A 137 -5.94 9.51 12.39
C LYS A 137 -7.08 9.51 11.39
N ARG A 138 -6.84 9.95 10.15
CA ARG A 138 -7.88 10.09 9.14
C ARG A 138 -8.18 8.75 8.47
N THR A 139 -9.33 8.19 8.83
CA THR A 139 -9.89 6.97 8.22
C THR A 139 -11.07 7.31 7.31
N GLN A 140 -11.32 6.51 6.29
CA GLN A 140 -12.46 6.61 5.37
C GLN A 140 -13.79 6.60 6.17
N GLY A 141 -14.67 7.54 5.85
CA GLY A 141 -16.02 7.58 6.42
C GLY A 141 -16.92 6.45 5.89
N PRO A 142 -17.97 6.05 6.62
CA PRO A 142 -18.87 4.97 6.20
C PRO A 142 -19.62 5.27 4.89
N ASP A 143 -19.94 6.55 4.65
CA ASP A 143 -20.64 7.03 3.44
C ASP A 143 -19.69 7.68 2.43
N GLU A 144 -18.38 7.70 2.71
CA GLU A 144 -17.36 8.31 1.87
C GLU A 144 -16.89 7.32 0.80
N ARG A 145 -16.91 7.74 -0.46
CA ARG A 145 -16.36 6.91 -1.55
C ARG A 145 -14.86 6.75 -1.39
N VAL A 146 -14.34 5.56 -1.67
CA VAL A 146 -12.92 5.28 -1.50
C VAL A 146 -12.02 6.18 -2.36
N ALA A 147 -12.47 6.53 -3.57
CA ALA A 147 -11.76 7.46 -4.44
C ALA A 147 -11.65 8.88 -3.84
N GLU A 148 -12.73 9.38 -3.24
CA GLU A 148 -12.74 10.71 -2.61
C GLU A 148 -11.82 10.74 -1.38
N TYR A 149 -11.84 9.67 -0.59
CA TYR A 149 -10.92 9.49 0.53
C TYR A 149 -9.45 9.51 0.09
N ILE A 150 -9.09 8.72 -0.93
CA ILE A 150 -7.71 8.63 -1.43
C ILE A 150 -7.24 9.99 -1.97
N ILE A 151 -8.05 10.65 -2.82
CA ILE A 151 -7.74 11.98 -3.38
C ILE A 151 -7.54 13.01 -2.26
N CYS A 152 -8.40 12.98 -1.25
CA CYS A 152 -8.30 13.89 -0.11
C CYS A 152 -6.96 13.72 0.62
N ILE A 153 -6.58 12.50 0.99
CA ILE A 153 -5.31 12.24 1.68
C ILE A 153 -4.11 12.55 0.78
N GLN A 154 -4.16 12.19 -0.50
CA GLN A 154 -3.10 12.49 -1.46
C GLN A 154 -2.87 14.00 -1.59
N SER A 155 -3.94 14.81 -1.60
CA SER A 155 -3.84 16.27 -1.59
C SER A 155 -3.09 16.83 -0.37
N VAL A 156 -3.14 16.11 0.76
CA VAL A 156 -2.40 16.46 1.97
C VAL A 156 -0.95 16.00 1.88
N PHE A 157 -0.68 14.81 1.32
CA PHE A 157 0.69 14.34 1.07
C PHE A 157 1.49 15.31 0.21
N ASN A 158 0.87 15.85 -0.84
CA ASN A 158 1.53 16.80 -1.75
C ASN A 158 2.03 18.08 -1.05
N LYS A 159 1.44 18.43 0.10
CA LYS A 159 1.82 19.59 0.93
C LYS A 159 2.97 19.28 1.90
N LEU A 160 3.34 18.02 2.08
CA LEU A 160 4.40 17.63 3.02
C LEU A 160 5.78 17.89 2.41
N ARG A 161 6.64 18.48 3.24
CA ARG A 161 8.09 18.59 3.00
C ARG A 161 8.83 18.17 4.27
N PRO A 162 9.73 17.17 4.22
CA PRO A 162 10.01 16.29 3.07
C PRO A 162 8.80 15.43 2.69
N GLU A 163 8.80 14.95 1.44
CA GLU A 163 7.78 14.03 0.95
C GLU A 163 7.91 12.66 1.63
N LEU A 164 6.79 11.95 1.74
CA LEU A 164 6.77 10.59 2.24
C LEU A 164 7.14 9.60 1.14
N ASP A 165 7.83 8.53 1.52
CA ASP A 165 8.08 7.41 0.61
C ASP A 165 6.75 6.79 0.15
N VAL A 166 6.70 6.36 -1.12
CA VAL A 166 5.48 5.82 -1.75
C VAL A 166 4.91 4.65 -0.95
N GLN A 167 5.75 3.77 -0.41
CA GLN A 167 5.29 2.64 0.39
C GLN A 167 4.63 3.09 1.69
N THR A 168 5.19 4.13 2.32
CA THR A 168 4.62 4.73 3.54
C THR A 168 3.27 5.39 3.24
N GLN A 169 3.15 6.08 2.10
CA GLN A 169 1.88 6.66 1.65
C GLN A 169 0.82 5.58 1.45
N LEU A 170 1.17 4.47 0.77
CA LEU A 170 0.29 3.32 0.56
C LEU A 170 -0.13 2.67 1.87
N ASP A 171 0.77 2.56 2.86
CA ASP A 171 0.44 2.00 4.16
C ASP A 171 -0.55 2.86 4.94
N TYR A 172 -0.41 4.19 4.90
CA TYR A 172 -1.37 5.10 5.52
C TYR A 172 -2.72 5.07 4.81
N LEU A 173 -2.74 5.14 3.48
CA LEU A 173 -3.97 5.09 2.70
C LEU A 173 -4.72 3.77 2.93
N HIS A 174 -4.04 2.63 2.76
CA HIS A 174 -4.67 1.32 2.92
C HIS A 174 -5.13 1.10 4.37
N GLY A 175 -4.31 1.49 5.36
CA GLY A 175 -4.67 1.35 6.77
C GLY A 175 -5.87 2.19 7.20
N GLY A 176 -6.16 3.28 6.49
CA GLY A 176 -7.31 4.13 6.76
C GLY A 176 -8.58 3.79 5.97
N MET A 177 -8.53 2.91 4.97
CA MET A 177 -9.73 2.48 4.23
C MET A 177 -10.73 1.72 5.12
N LEU A 178 -11.98 1.56 4.67
CA LEU A 178 -12.96 0.74 5.38
C LEU A 178 -12.48 -0.72 5.54
N PRO A 179 -12.73 -1.38 6.68
CA PRO A 179 -12.23 -2.74 6.95
C PRO A 179 -12.61 -3.79 5.90
N ASP A 180 -13.76 -3.65 5.25
CA ASP A 180 -14.20 -4.59 4.21
C ASP A 180 -13.42 -4.40 2.91
N LEU A 181 -13.09 -3.16 2.56
CA LEU A 181 -12.20 -2.85 1.43
C LEU A 181 -10.78 -3.34 1.71
N GLN A 182 -10.27 -3.15 2.94
CA GLN A 182 -8.93 -3.62 3.34
C GLN A 182 -8.74 -5.13 3.16
N LYS A 183 -9.79 -5.92 3.36
CA LYS A 183 -9.75 -7.38 3.18
C LYS A 183 -9.66 -7.79 1.71
N MET A 184 -10.24 -6.99 0.83
CA MET A 184 -10.31 -7.26 -0.61
C MET A 184 -9.05 -6.76 -1.33
N VAL A 185 -8.56 -5.58 -0.95
CA VAL A 185 -7.39 -4.96 -1.58
C VAL A 185 -6.10 -5.55 -1.01
N CYS A 186 -5.33 -6.24 -1.86
CA CYS A 186 -4.10 -6.92 -1.46
C CYS A 186 -2.87 -6.00 -1.51
N LYS A 187 -2.36 -5.59 -0.33
CA LYS A 187 -1.16 -4.73 -0.21
C LYS A 187 0.07 -5.19 -1.00
N ARG A 188 0.27 -6.50 -1.17
CA ARG A 188 1.51 -7.05 -1.76
C ARG A 188 1.71 -6.68 -3.23
N PHE A 189 0.64 -6.33 -3.94
CA PHE A 189 0.69 -6.04 -5.36
C PHE A 189 0.71 -4.53 -5.68
N LEU A 190 0.54 -3.68 -4.67
CA LEU A 190 0.48 -2.23 -4.86
C LEU A 190 1.88 -1.65 -4.99
N ARG A 191 2.11 -0.88 -6.06
CA ARG A 191 3.38 -0.17 -6.31
C ARG A 191 3.18 1.34 -6.44
N SER A 192 1.97 1.76 -6.78
CA SER A 192 1.60 3.16 -6.95
C SER A 192 0.28 3.49 -6.25
N ILE A 193 0.01 4.78 -6.04
CA ILE A 193 -1.28 5.26 -5.53
C ILE A 193 -2.40 4.97 -6.54
N ASP A 194 -2.09 5.00 -7.83
CA ASP A 194 -3.04 4.68 -8.90
C ASP A 194 -3.45 3.20 -8.86
N ASP A 195 -2.51 2.28 -8.62
CA ASP A 195 -2.80 0.85 -8.44
C ASP A 195 -3.77 0.64 -7.27
N LEU A 196 -3.54 1.36 -6.16
CA LEU A 196 -4.41 1.29 -4.99
C LEU A 196 -5.80 1.83 -5.31
N LEU A 197 -5.89 2.94 -6.05
CA LEU A 197 -7.15 3.55 -6.43
C LEU A 197 -7.98 2.61 -7.30
N GLU A 198 -7.37 2.00 -8.32
CA GLU A 198 -8.04 1.05 -9.22
C GLU A 198 -8.59 -0.16 -8.46
N GLU A 199 -7.73 -0.84 -7.68
CA GLU A 199 -8.11 -2.01 -6.90
C GLU A 199 -9.16 -1.70 -5.83
N ALA A 200 -9.05 -0.54 -5.16
CA ALA A 200 -10.00 -0.13 -4.14
C ALA A 200 -11.38 0.19 -4.72
N VAL A 201 -11.43 0.84 -5.89
CA VAL A 201 -12.69 1.13 -6.59
C VAL A 201 -13.35 -0.16 -7.10
N GLU A 202 -12.57 -1.12 -7.60
CA GLU A 202 -13.11 -2.43 -7.99
C GLU A 202 -13.66 -3.21 -6.79
N ALA A 203 -12.95 -3.19 -5.66
CA ALA A 203 -13.41 -3.79 -4.41
C ALA A 203 -14.72 -3.14 -3.93
N GLU A 204 -14.82 -1.81 -3.94
CA GLU A 204 -16.02 -1.06 -3.56
C GLU A 204 -17.22 -1.44 -4.44
N ASN A 205 -17.01 -1.52 -5.75
CA ASN A 205 -18.04 -1.96 -6.69
C ASN A 205 -18.48 -3.41 -6.42
N THR A 206 -17.56 -4.28 -6.04
CA THR A 206 -17.87 -5.67 -5.72
C THR A 206 -18.70 -5.79 -4.44
N ILE A 207 -18.36 -5.04 -3.40
CA ILE A 207 -19.16 -4.95 -2.17
C ILE A 207 -20.55 -4.40 -2.47
N ARG A 208 -20.64 -3.34 -3.28
CA ARG A 208 -21.91 -2.75 -3.69
C ARG A 208 -22.80 -3.77 -4.42
N LYS A 209 -22.24 -4.52 -5.36
CA LYS A 209 -22.94 -5.61 -6.08
C LYS A 209 -23.39 -6.71 -5.13
N ALA A 210 -22.55 -7.09 -4.16
CA ALA A 210 -22.89 -8.09 -3.15
C ALA A 210 -24.06 -7.63 -2.25
N ASN A 211 -24.08 -6.36 -1.85
CA ASN A 211 -25.17 -5.79 -1.05
C ASN A 211 -26.48 -5.65 -1.83
N GLN A 212 -26.41 -5.48 -3.15
CA GLN A 212 -27.57 -5.44 -4.04
C GLN A 212 -28.02 -6.82 -4.52
N TYR A 213 -27.26 -7.87 -4.20
CA TYR A 213 -27.59 -9.22 -4.64
C TYR A 213 -28.87 -9.70 -3.96
N ARG A 214 -29.88 -10.00 -4.77
CA ARG A 214 -31.10 -10.69 -4.35
C ARG A 214 -31.06 -12.10 -4.92
N ALA A 215 -31.22 -13.11 -4.06
CA ALA A 215 -31.38 -14.47 -4.54
C ALA A 215 -32.57 -14.54 -5.52
N PRO A 216 -32.48 -15.32 -6.61
CA PRO A 216 -33.59 -15.42 -7.54
C PRO A 216 -34.81 -15.97 -6.79
N THR A 217 -35.94 -15.27 -6.87
CA THR A 217 -37.19 -15.84 -6.36
C THR A 217 -37.58 -16.99 -7.29
N SER A 218 -38.04 -18.11 -6.73
CA SER A 218 -38.42 -19.32 -7.50
C SER A 218 -39.48 -19.01 -8.57
N ASP A 219 -40.30 -17.97 -8.33
CA ASP A 219 -41.60 -17.82 -9.00
C ASP A 219 -41.69 -16.58 -9.92
N GLU A 220 -40.74 -15.62 -9.86
CA GLU A 220 -40.77 -14.42 -10.73
C GLU A 220 -40.43 -14.73 -12.21
N ASN A 221 -39.72 -15.83 -12.49
CA ASN A 221 -39.30 -16.14 -13.86
C ASN A 221 -40.41 -16.82 -14.67
N THR A 222 -40.90 -16.12 -15.69
CA THR A 222 -41.91 -16.57 -16.66
C THR A 222 -41.42 -17.78 -17.47
N TRP A 223 -40.11 -17.91 -17.64
CA TRP A 223 -39.47 -19.02 -18.34
C TRP A 223 -39.09 -20.14 -17.37
N PRO A 224 -39.67 -21.35 -17.50
CA PRO A 224 -39.43 -22.46 -16.57
C PRO A 224 -37.98 -22.92 -16.47
N GLU A 225 -37.20 -22.80 -17.55
CA GLU A 225 -35.78 -23.17 -17.59
C GLU A 225 -34.89 -22.22 -16.79
N LEU A 226 -35.31 -20.97 -16.61
CA LEU A 226 -34.57 -19.94 -15.88
C LEU A 226 -34.94 -19.87 -14.39
N ARG A 227 -35.89 -20.68 -13.92
CA ARG A 227 -36.28 -20.70 -12.50
C ARG A 227 -35.17 -21.29 -11.64
N TYR A 228 -34.89 -20.64 -10.53
CA TYR A 228 -33.99 -21.18 -9.53
C TYR A 228 -34.59 -22.45 -8.93
N LYS A 229 -33.87 -23.57 -9.09
CA LYS A 229 -34.23 -24.85 -8.47
C LYS A 229 -33.33 -25.01 -7.25
N PRO A 230 -33.81 -24.74 -6.02
CA PRO A 230 -33.02 -25.05 -4.84
C PRO A 230 -32.66 -26.53 -4.90
N GLY A 231 -31.38 -26.85 -4.75
CA GLY A 231 -30.96 -28.24 -4.67
C GLY A 231 -31.72 -28.90 -3.53
N LYS A 232 -32.34 -30.07 -3.79
CA LYS A 232 -32.95 -30.87 -2.73
C LYS A 232 -31.88 -31.08 -1.67
N SER A 233 -32.00 -30.42 -0.52
CA SER A 233 -31.34 -30.90 0.68
C SER A 233 -31.88 -32.31 0.86
N GLU A 234 -31.03 -33.32 0.76
CA GLU A 234 -31.38 -34.63 1.30
C GLU A 234 -31.72 -34.39 2.76
N ASP A 235 -33.02 -34.46 3.03
CA ASP A 235 -33.61 -34.41 4.35
C ASP A 235 -33.23 -35.73 5.01
N THR A 236 -31.95 -35.89 5.36
CA THR A 236 -31.54 -36.83 6.39
C THR A 236 -32.05 -36.28 7.72
N SER A 237 -33.36 -36.41 7.90
CA SER A 237 -33.99 -36.56 9.20
C SER A 237 -33.36 -37.79 9.86
N TYR A 238 -32.20 -37.61 10.48
CA TYR A 238 -31.79 -38.49 11.55
C TYR A 238 -32.84 -38.27 12.65
N ARG A 239 -33.72 -39.25 12.82
CA ARG A 239 -34.49 -39.38 14.06
C ARG A 239 -33.44 -39.43 15.18
N LEU A 240 -33.36 -38.37 15.97
CA LEU A 240 -32.66 -38.39 17.25
C LEU A 240 -33.38 -39.41 18.13
N ALA A 241 -32.89 -40.65 18.07
CA ALA A 241 -33.15 -41.64 19.09
C ALA A 241 -32.68 -41.03 20.41
N SER A 242 -33.63 -40.91 21.34
CA SER A 242 -33.45 -40.52 22.72
C SER A 242 -32.21 -41.21 23.32
N MET A 243 -31.13 -40.46 23.51
CA MET A 243 -29.99 -40.86 24.33
C MET A 243 -29.71 -39.74 25.34
N SER A 244 -30.04 -40.05 26.60
CA SER A 244 -29.35 -39.71 27.86
C SER A 244 -28.77 -38.30 28.10
N SER A 245 -29.13 -37.76 29.26
CA SER A 245 -28.82 -36.44 29.83
C SER A 245 -27.37 -35.93 29.76
N PRO A 246 -27.14 -34.60 29.81
CA PRO A 246 -25.87 -33.92 29.49
C PRO A 246 -24.84 -33.87 30.63
N LYS A 247 -24.91 -34.75 31.63
CA LYS A 247 -24.07 -34.64 32.85
C LYS A 247 -22.79 -35.49 32.83
N ASP A 248 -22.71 -36.51 31.97
CA ASP A 248 -21.58 -37.44 31.93
C ASP A 248 -20.52 -37.10 30.86
N GLU A 249 -20.86 -36.28 29.86
CA GLU A 249 -19.90 -35.83 28.84
C GLU A 249 -18.98 -34.72 29.35
N GLU A 250 -19.48 -33.81 30.20
CA GLU A 250 -18.69 -32.68 30.71
C GLU A 250 -17.62 -33.13 31.71
N SER A 251 -17.89 -34.19 32.49
CA SER A 251 -16.92 -34.81 33.40
C SER A 251 -15.82 -35.54 32.61
N THR A 252 -16.20 -36.27 31.56
CA THR A 252 -15.27 -37.02 30.70
C THR A 252 -14.33 -36.08 29.93
N ILE A 253 -14.84 -34.94 29.42
CA ILE A 253 -14.03 -33.93 28.73
C ILE A 253 -13.07 -33.24 29.69
N ARG A 254 -13.52 -32.88 30.91
CA ARG A 254 -12.64 -32.30 31.94
C ARG A 254 -11.56 -33.29 32.40
N GLN A 255 -11.90 -34.56 32.57
CA GLN A 255 -10.93 -35.61 32.91
C GLN A 255 -9.84 -35.73 31.82
N ALA A 256 -10.24 -35.77 30.55
CA ALA A 256 -9.32 -35.85 29.42
C ALA A 256 -8.43 -34.62 29.28
N GLN A 257 -8.94 -33.42 29.58
CA GLN A 257 -8.15 -32.19 29.59
C GLN A 257 -7.15 -32.13 30.74
N ILE A 258 -7.51 -32.62 31.92
CA ILE A 258 -6.60 -32.70 33.09
C ILE A 258 -5.48 -33.72 32.85
N GLU A 259 -5.79 -34.84 32.20
CA GLU A 259 -4.79 -35.87 31.88
C GLU A 259 -3.82 -35.41 30.79
N ALA A 260 -4.31 -34.66 29.80
CA ALA A 260 -3.49 -34.05 28.76
C ALA A 260 -2.54 -32.97 29.29
N THR A 261 -2.99 -32.11 30.22
CA THR A 261 -2.11 -31.11 30.86
C THR A 261 -1.06 -31.76 31.75
N ARG A 262 -1.42 -32.82 32.48
CA ARG A 262 -0.44 -33.58 33.29
C ARG A 262 0.67 -34.21 32.45
N LEU A 263 0.32 -34.82 31.32
CA LEU A 263 1.30 -35.43 30.40
C LEU A 263 2.24 -34.38 29.77
N LEU A 264 1.73 -33.18 29.52
CA LEU A 264 2.54 -32.05 29.04
C LEU A 264 3.52 -31.57 30.12
N ASP A 265 3.07 -31.43 31.36
CA ASP A 265 3.94 -31.02 32.48
C ASP A 265 5.04 -32.04 32.76
N ASP A 266 4.74 -33.33 32.71
CA ASP A 266 5.74 -34.40 32.88
C ASP A 266 6.78 -34.37 31.74
N SER A 267 6.34 -34.11 30.50
CA SER A 267 7.24 -33.96 29.36
C SER A 267 8.13 -32.71 29.46
N ILE A 268 7.61 -31.61 30.02
CA ILE A 268 8.38 -30.38 30.26
C ILE A 268 9.44 -30.60 31.33
N LYS A 269 9.10 -31.28 32.44
CA LYS A 269 10.07 -31.62 33.49
C LYS A 269 11.18 -32.52 32.98
N GLU A 270 10.84 -33.51 32.13
CA GLU A 270 11.83 -34.39 31.51
C GLU A 270 12.79 -33.60 30.59
N LEU A 271 12.27 -32.65 29.80
CA LEU A 271 13.10 -31.79 28.96
C LEU A 271 14.00 -30.86 29.80
N GLN A 272 13.49 -30.31 30.90
CA GLN A 272 14.26 -29.45 31.81
C GLN A 272 15.39 -30.19 32.51
N SER A 273 15.16 -31.44 32.97
CA SER A 273 16.21 -32.30 33.55
C SER A 273 17.33 -32.64 32.56
N ARG A 274 16.99 -32.81 31.28
CA ARG A 274 17.95 -33.11 30.22
C ARG A 274 18.77 -31.88 29.80
N VAL A 275 18.17 -30.69 29.86
CA VAL A 275 18.87 -29.41 29.63
C VAL A 275 19.85 -29.12 30.76
N THR A 276 19.45 -29.30 32.02
CA THR A 276 20.36 -29.16 33.18
C THR A 276 21.52 -30.17 33.15
N SER A 277 21.27 -31.40 32.68
CA SER A 277 22.32 -32.41 32.48
C SER A 277 23.34 -32.05 31.38
N LEU A 278 22.99 -31.16 30.44
CA LEU A 278 23.89 -30.67 29.39
C LEU A 278 24.80 -29.54 29.89
N GLU A 279 24.29 -28.68 30.79
CA GLU A 279 25.07 -27.58 31.38
C GLU A 279 26.24 -28.07 32.24
N GLU A 280 26.15 -29.28 32.81
CA GLU A 280 27.19 -29.86 33.68
C GLU A 280 28.36 -30.53 32.93
N LYS A 281 28.23 -30.90 31.63
CA LYS A 281 29.31 -31.48 30.81
C LYS A 281 29.20 -31.14 29.30
N PRO A 282 29.88 -30.09 28.82
CA PRO A 282 29.80 -29.69 27.42
C PRO A 282 30.73 -30.57 26.56
N SER A 283 30.13 -31.35 25.67
CA SER A 283 30.83 -32.02 24.56
C SER A 283 30.03 -31.78 23.29
N GLU A 284 30.70 -31.21 22.28
CA GLU A 284 30.11 -30.75 21.00
C GLU A 284 29.29 -31.85 20.28
N LYS A 285 29.68 -33.13 20.42
CA LYS A 285 28.95 -34.27 19.85
C LYS A 285 27.69 -34.66 20.64
N ASN A 286 27.60 -34.31 21.92
CA ASN A 286 26.43 -34.57 22.75
C ASN A 286 25.35 -33.49 22.55
N GLU A 287 25.73 -32.22 22.40
CA GLU A 287 24.78 -31.12 22.18
C GLU A 287 23.92 -31.33 20.93
N THR A 288 24.55 -31.66 19.80
CA THR A 288 23.86 -31.88 18.53
C THR A 288 22.85 -33.03 18.59
N LYS A 289 23.20 -34.16 19.24
CA LYS A 289 22.29 -35.31 19.42
C LYS A 289 21.11 -34.97 20.32
N VAL A 290 21.36 -34.23 21.41
CA VAL A 290 20.30 -33.85 22.35
C VAL A 290 19.36 -32.81 21.73
N LEU A 291 19.87 -31.81 21.00
CA LEU A 291 19.04 -30.85 20.24
C LEU A 291 18.16 -31.54 19.19
N GLN A 292 18.69 -32.56 18.51
CA GLN A 292 17.91 -33.35 17.55
C GLN A 292 16.81 -34.18 18.21
N GLN A 293 17.08 -34.73 19.40
CA GLN A 293 16.07 -35.45 20.18
C GLN A 293 15.00 -34.51 20.77
N ILE A 294 15.40 -33.33 21.26
CA ILE A 294 14.48 -32.28 21.75
C ILE A 294 13.54 -31.84 20.62
N SER A 295 14.08 -31.58 19.42
CA SER A 295 13.28 -31.22 18.24
C SER A 295 12.26 -32.31 17.86
N LYS A 296 12.64 -33.59 17.93
CA LYS A 296 11.73 -34.72 17.69
C LYS A 296 10.61 -34.79 18.74
N SER A 297 10.92 -34.56 20.01
CA SER A 297 9.94 -34.56 21.10
C SER A 297 8.96 -33.39 20.99
N ILE A 298 9.44 -32.18 20.66
CA ILE A 298 8.59 -31.00 20.40
C ILE A 298 7.64 -31.26 19.21
N THR A 299 8.15 -31.86 18.13
CA THR A 299 7.33 -32.20 16.95
C THR A 299 6.24 -33.22 17.29
N LYS A 300 6.53 -34.18 18.19
CA LYS A 300 5.56 -35.18 18.65
C LYS A 300 4.46 -34.55 19.50
N LEU A 301 4.80 -33.60 20.38
CA LEU A 301 3.85 -32.83 21.19
C LEU A 301 2.97 -31.91 20.32
N GLN A 302 3.54 -31.25 19.31
CA GLN A 302 2.79 -30.42 18.37
C GLN A 302 1.77 -31.24 17.58
N ARG A 303 2.10 -32.48 17.17
CA ARG A 303 1.14 -33.39 16.52
C ARG A 303 0.00 -33.83 17.43
N HIS A 304 0.27 -34.04 18.73
CA HIS A 304 -0.77 -34.41 19.69
C HIS A 304 -1.74 -33.25 19.98
N SER A 305 -1.22 -32.03 20.14
CA SER A 305 -2.03 -30.81 20.28
C SER A 305 -2.87 -30.50 19.03
N PHE A 306 -2.35 -30.79 17.83
CA PHE A 306 -3.05 -30.55 16.56
C PHE A 306 -4.22 -31.51 16.30
N ASN A 307 -4.19 -32.72 16.85
CA ASN A 307 -5.25 -33.72 16.65
C ASN A 307 -6.49 -33.49 17.54
N GLN A 308 -6.41 -32.66 18.59
CA GLN A 308 -7.55 -32.38 19.47
C GLN A 308 -8.28 -31.06 19.16
N SER A 309 -7.70 -30.17 18.34
CA SER A 309 -8.39 -28.96 17.88
C SER A 309 -9.06 -29.20 16.53
N GLY A 310 -10.32 -29.64 16.55
CA GLY A 310 -11.16 -29.72 15.36
C GLY A 310 -11.23 -28.37 14.64
N LYS A 311 -10.62 -28.25 13.46
CA LYS A 311 -10.59 -27.01 12.66
C LYS A 311 -11.66 -26.97 11.55
N PRO A 312 -12.27 -25.80 11.26
CA PRO A 312 -13.31 -25.65 10.24
C PRO A 312 -12.81 -25.86 8.80
N GLY A 313 -13.67 -26.39 7.93
CA GLY A 313 -13.34 -26.90 6.59
C GLY A 313 -12.68 -25.94 5.59
N TRP A 314 -12.62 -24.64 5.84
CA TRP A 314 -11.96 -23.68 4.94
C TRP A 314 -10.42 -23.72 5.04
N GLN A 315 -9.87 -24.03 6.21
CA GLN A 315 -8.41 -24.18 6.40
C GLN A 315 -7.88 -25.45 5.70
N LYS A 316 -8.65 -26.56 5.71
CA LYS A 316 -8.33 -27.77 4.92
C LYS A 316 -8.23 -27.51 3.41
N ARG A 317 -9.00 -26.55 2.88
CA ARG A 317 -8.95 -26.16 1.45
C ARG A 317 -7.73 -25.30 1.10
N GLN A 318 -7.27 -24.46 2.02
CA GLN A 318 -6.04 -23.67 1.85
C GLN A 318 -4.78 -24.55 1.91
N GLU A 319 -4.76 -25.53 2.82
CA GLU A 319 -3.64 -26.48 2.96
C GLU A 319 -3.54 -27.43 1.76
N THR A 320 -4.67 -27.93 1.26
CA THR A 320 -4.69 -28.78 0.05
C THR A 320 -4.27 -28.02 -1.21
N ARG A 321 -4.60 -26.72 -1.31
CA ARG A 321 -4.08 -25.85 -2.38
C ARG A 321 -2.57 -25.62 -2.26
N LYS A 322 -2.05 -25.34 -1.06
CA LYS A 322 -0.60 -25.19 -0.81
C LYS A 322 0.17 -26.47 -1.12
N ASN A 323 -0.32 -27.64 -0.69
CA ASN A 323 0.32 -28.93 -0.96
C ASN A 323 0.26 -29.33 -2.44
N LYS A 324 -0.82 -28.98 -3.16
CA LYS A 324 -0.92 -29.20 -4.60
C LYS A 324 0.07 -28.32 -5.37
N GLN A 325 0.24 -27.06 -4.96
CA GLN A 325 1.20 -26.12 -5.55
C GLN A 325 2.67 -26.51 -5.27
N GLN A 326 2.96 -27.00 -4.07
CA GLN A 326 4.31 -27.49 -3.74
C GLN A 326 4.66 -28.77 -4.49
N ARG A 327 3.69 -29.67 -4.70
CA ARG A 327 3.88 -30.88 -5.53
C ARG A 327 4.10 -30.53 -7.00
N THR A 328 3.36 -29.58 -7.56
CA THR A 328 3.57 -29.15 -8.96
C THR A 328 4.94 -28.51 -9.15
N ASN A 329 5.40 -27.71 -8.18
CA ASN A 329 6.73 -27.10 -8.19
C ASN A 329 7.86 -28.12 -8.01
N ALA A 330 7.66 -29.17 -7.22
CA ALA A 330 8.64 -30.25 -7.07
C ALA A 330 8.75 -31.09 -8.36
N LEU A 331 7.63 -31.43 -9.00
CA LEU A 331 7.57 -32.17 -10.26
C LEU A 331 8.18 -31.38 -11.44
N SER A 332 7.99 -30.06 -11.49
CA SER A 332 8.63 -29.21 -12.52
C SER A 332 10.14 -29.09 -12.32
N THR A 333 10.60 -29.09 -11.06
CA THR A 333 12.03 -29.03 -10.71
C THR A 333 12.73 -30.37 -10.99
N GLN A 334 12.05 -31.49 -10.79
CA GLN A 334 12.54 -32.82 -11.16
C GLN A 334 12.61 -33.03 -12.68
N LYS A 335 11.61 -32.54 -13.45
CA LYS A 335 11.66 -32.58 -14.92
C LYS A 335 12.80 -31.73 -15.50
N ARG A 336 13.09 -30.56 -14.93
CA ARG A 336 14.21 -29.71 -15.38
C ARG A 336 15.60 -30.30 -15.10
N LYS A 337 15.73 -31.19 -14.10
CA LYS A 337 16.97 -31.92 -13.80
C LYS A 337 17.17 -33.19 -14.62
N ALA A 338 16.17 -33.63 -15.39
CA ALA A 338 16.25 -34.83 -16.23
C ALA A 338 16.47 -34.53 -17.73
N THR A 339 16.39 -33.25 -18.12
CA THR A 339 16.61 -32.77 -19.51
C THR A 339 17.82 -31.85 -19.65
N SER A 340 18.69 -31.81 -18.63
CA SER A 340 20.04 -31.23 -18.66
C SER A 340 21.01 -32.29 -18.14
#